data_AF-A0AAV3UC19-F1
#
_entry.id   AF-A0AAV3UC19-F1
#
_cell.length_a   1.000
_cell.length_b   1.000
_cell.length_c   1.000
_cell.angle_alpha   90.00
_cell.angle_beta   90.00
_cell.angle_gamma   90.00
#
_symmetry.space_group_name_H-M   'P 1'
#
loop_
_entity.id
_entity.type
_entity.pdbx_description
1 polymer ?
#
loop_
_entity_poly.entity_id
_entity_poly.type
_entity_poly.pdbx_seq_one_letter_code
_entity_poly.pdbx_strand_id
1 'polypeptide(L)'
;MNKLAQVGEGRWHLPQHAHIIVYEAEKGDELLTIYDCGAAQKPPSAQVIGNLVRVRSEHELDRTVTGYIVKMRERSVLVEQDADHFVIVPE
;
A
#
# COMPACT_ATOMS: atom_id res chain seq x y z
N MET A 1 -2.54 -0.09 -14.42
CA MET A 1 -1.40 0.81 -14.74
C MET A 1 -1.00 1.52 -13.46
N ASN A 2 0.19 1.21 -12.93
CA ASN A 2 0.71 1.81 -11.70
C ASN A 2 1.16 3.25 -11.99
N LYS A 3 0.62 4.22 -11.26
CA LYS A 3 0.93 5.66 -11.39
C LYS A 3 1.75 6.18 -10.22
N LEU A 4 2.19 5.33 -9.30
CA LEU A 4 3.03 5.75 -8.18
C LEU A 4 4.39 6.19 -8.71
N ALA A 5 4.94 7.24 -8.10
CA ALA A 5 6.27 7.72 -8.44
C ALA A 5 7.30 6.66 -8.03
N GLN A 6 8.08 6.19 -9.00
CA GLN A 6 9.11 5.17 -8.75
C GLN A 6 10.37 5.84 -8.17
N VAL A 7 10.92 5.28 -7.09
CA VAL A 7 12.16 5.75 -6.45
C VAL A 7 13.34 4.78 -6.67
N GLY A 8 13.07 3.63 -7.29
CA GLY A 8 14.04 2.61 -7.65
C GLY A 8 13.35 1.36 -8.22
N GLU A 9 14.15 0.37 -8.61
CA GLU A 9 13.61 -0.93 -9.03
C GLU A 9 12.80 -1.57 -7.88
N GLY A 10 11.54 -1.93 -8.14
CA GLY A 10 10.63 -2.48 -7.12
C GLY A 10 10.28 -1.52 -5.98
N ARG A 11 10.44 -0.19 -6.16
CA ARG A 11 10.24 0.80 -5.10
C ARG A 11 9.41 1.99 -5.55
N TRP A 12 8.38 2.32 -4.78
CA TRP A 12 7.45 3.40 -5.09
C TRP A 12 7.23 4.32 -3.89
N HIS A 13 7.20 5.63 -4.15
CA HIS A 13 6.92 6.65 -3.16
C HIS A 13 5.46 6.60 -2.72
N LEU A 14 5.26 6.66 -1.40
CA LEU A 14 3.97 6.81 -0.73
C LEU A 14 3.95 8.16 -0.02
N PRO A 15 3.06 9.09 -0.41
CA PRO A 15 2.91 10.34 0.32
C PRO A 15 2.38 10.11 1.73
N GLN A 16 2.58 11.11 2.60
CA GLN A 16 2.18 11.07 4.01
C GLN A 16 0.70 10.75 4.23
N HIS A 17 -0.19 11.11 3.29
CA HIS A 17 -1.63 10.87 3.40
C HIS A 17 -2.10 9.74 2.48
N ALA A 18 -1.20 8.82 2.12
CA ALA A 18 -1.54 7.66 1.33
C ALA A 18 -2.42 6.70 2.13
N HIS A 19 -3.44 6.15 1.47
CA HIS A 19 -4.26 5.07 2.00
C HIS A 19 -4.02 3.81 1.18
N ILE A 20 -3.73 2.70 1.85
CA ILE A 20 -3.57 1.39 1.25
C ILE A 20 -4.72 0.53 1.75
N ILE A 21 -5.63 0.16 0.85
CA ILE A 21 -6.70 -0.78 1.15
C ILE A 21 -6.19 -2.16 0.79
N VAL A 22 -6.15 -3.05 1.78
CA VAL A 22 -5.77 -4.45 1.60
C VAL A 22 -7.03 -5.29 1.66
N TYR A 23 -7.34 -5.96 0.56
CA TYR A 23 -8.37 -6.97 0.50
C TYR A 23 -7.74 -8.34 0.70
N GLU A 24 -8.12 -9.02 1.78
CA GLU A 24 -7.66 -10.37 2.10
C GLU A 24 -8.52 -11.38 1.31
N ALA A 25 -7.92 -12.18 0.43
CA ALA A 25 -8.65 -13.27 -0.23
C ALA A 25 -8.50 -14.58 0.56
N GLU A 26 -9.53 -15.43 0.53
CA GLU A 26 -9.54 -16.74 1.22
C GLU A 26 -8.41 -17.70 0.78
N LYS A 27 -7.81 -17.45 -0.40
CA LYS A 27 -6.75 -18.30 -0.98
C LYS A 27 -5.32 -17.85 -0.68
N GLY A 28 -5.14 -16.78 0.10
CA GLY A 28 -3.82 -16.32 0.55
C GLY A 28 -3.14 -15.27 -0.32
N ASP A 29 -3.79 -14.83 -1.40
CA ASP A 29 -3.36 -13.65 -2.16
C ASP A 29 -4.12 -12.42 -1.67
N GLU A 30 -3.43 -11.30 -1.46
CA GLU A 30 -4.07 -10.02 -1.14
C GLU A 30 -4.12 -9.11 -2.38
N LEU A 31 -5.12 -8.23 -2.43
CA LEU A 31 -5.16 -7.13 -3.40
C LEU A 31 -4.89 -5.81 -2.66
N LEU A 32 -3.76 -5.18 -2.96
CA LEU A 32 -3.40 -3.86 -2.45
C LEU A 32 -3.91 -2.81 -3.43
N THR A 33 -4.82 -1.96 -2.95
CA THR A 33 -5.31 -0.78 -3.67
C THR A 33 -4.77 0.48 -3.01
N ILE A 34 -3.95 1.24 -3.73
CA ILE A 34 -3.20 2.37 -3.18
C ILE A 34 -3.77 3.69 -3.69
N TYR A 35 -4.04 4.61 -2.77
CA TYR A 35 -4.46 5.98 -3.03
C TYR A 35 -3.40 6.95 -2.51
N ASP A 36 -2.90 7.85 -3.36
CA ASP A 36 -1.92 8.89 -3.00
C ASP A 36 -2.49 10.05 -2.16
N CYS A 37 -3.80 10.07 -1.96
CA CYS A 37 -4.52 11.14 -1.30
C CYS A 37 -5.78 10.54 -0.68
N GLY A 38 -5.98 10.75 0.63
CA GLY A 38 -7.19 10.30 1.35
C GLY A 38 -8.51 10.90 0.85
N ALA A 39 -8.51 11.72 -0.20
CA ALA A 39 -9.74 12.23 -0.83
C ALA A 39 -10.39 11.14 -1.71
N ALA A 40 -11.55 10.67 -1.27
CA ALA A 40 -12.36 9.58 -1.84
C ALA A 40 -12.84 9.75 -3.30
N GLN A 41 -12.35 10.75 -4.04
CA GLN A 41 -12.81 11.07 -5.40
C GLN A 41 -11.77 10.79 -6.50
N LYS A 42 -10.55 10.36 -6.15
CA LYS A 42 -9.54 9.97 -7.14
C LYS A 42 -9.59 8.48 -7.44
N PRO A 43 -9.37 8.06 -8.70
CA PRO A 43 -9.09 6.67 -9.00
C PRO A 43 -7.81 6.23 -8.25
N PRO A 44 -7.66 4.94 -7.93
CA PRO A 44 -6.47 4.45 -7.26
C PRO A 44 -5.21 4.74 -8.09
N SER A 45 -4.15 5.13 -7.40
CA SER A 45 -2.85 5.40 -8.00
C SER A 45 -2.17 4.10 -8.43
N ALA A 46 -2.40 3.01 -7.71
CA ALA A 46 -1.92 1.68 -8.07
C ALA A 46 -2.84 0.57 -7.52
N GLN A 47 -2.79 -0.57 -8.20
CA GLN A 47 -3.36 -1.82 -7.74
C GLN A 47 -2.36 -2.92 -8.03
N VAL A 48 -2.00 -3.71 -7.01
CA VAL A 48 -1.05 -4.83 -7.11
C VAL A 48 -1.60 -6.02 -6.36
N ILE A 49 -1.35 -7.22 -6.89
CA ILE A 49 -1.64 -8.48 -6.22
C ILE A 49 -0.39 -8.86 -5.44
N GLY A 50 -0.55 -9.30 -4.20
CA GLY A 50 0.53 -9.73 -3.31
C GLY A 50 0.30 -9.30 -1.88
N ASN A 51 1.12 -9.79 -0.95
CA ASN A 51 0.91 -9.67 0.47
C ASN A 51 1.64 -8.46 1.06
N LEU A 52 0.92 -7.61 1.81
CA LEU A 52 1.54 -6.56 2.61
C LEU A 52 2.04 -7.14 3.94
N VAL A 53 3.25 -7.69 3.92
CA VAL A 53 3.77 -8.44 5.08
C VAL A 53 4.20 -7.55 6.24
N ARG A 54 4.53 -6.28 5.99
CA ARG A 54 4.97 -5.37 7.05
C ARG A 54 4.83 -3.90 6.70
N VAL A 55 4.39 -3.12 7.68
CA VAL A 55 4.43 -1.64 7.66
C VAL A 55 5.34 -1.19 8.80
N ARG A 56 6.50 -0.59 8.46
CA ARG A 56 7.47 -0.09 9.44
C ARG A 56 7.31 1.39 9.73
N SER A 57 6.79 2.15 8.76
CA SER A 57 6.53 3.57 8.93
C SER A 57 5.36 3.83 9.87
N GLU A 58 5.29 5.04 10.41
CA GLU A 58 4.15 5.51 11.19
C GLU A 58 2.87 5.46 10.37
N HIS A 59 1.87 4.75 10.90
CA HIS A 59 0.60 4.52 10.23
C HIS A 59 -0.51 4.30 11.26
N GLU A 60 -1.74 4.49 10.80
CA GLU A 60 -2.93 3.95 11.45
C GLU A 60 -3.45 2.75 10.67
N LEU A 61 -4.08 1.82 11.38
CA LEU A 61 -4.67 0.61 10.80
C LEU A 61 -6.12 0.51 11.21
N ASP A 62 -7.01 0.51 10.23
CA ASP A 62 -8.44 0.26 10.41
C ASP A 62 -8.80 -1.11 9.85
N ARG A 63 -9.39 -1.98 10.70
CA ARG A 63 -9.87 -3.29 10.25
C ARG A 63 -11.25 -3.19 9.61
N THR A 64 -11.47 -3.99 8.58
CA THR A 64 -12.74 -4.08 7.85
C THR A 64 -13.18 -5.54 7.78
N VAL A 65 -14.36 -5.80 7.20
CA VAL A 65 -14.89 -7.15 7.04
C VAL A 65 -14.07 -7.99 6.04
N THR A 66 -13.42 -7.34 5.07
CA THR A 66 -12.73 -8.00 3.95
C THR A 66 -11.21 -7.77 3.95
N GLY A 67 -10.65 -7.34 5.08
CA GLY A 67 -9.24 -6.98 5.20
C GLY A 67 -9.05 -5.71 6.04
N TYR A 68 -8.18 -4.80 5.62
CA TYR A 68 -7.83 -3.63 6.43
C TYR A 68 -7.37 -2.44 5.58
N ILE A 69 -7.32 -1.27 6.20
CA ILE A 69 -6.87 -0.02 5.59
C ILE A 69 -5.66 0.47 6.39
N VAL A 70 -4.54 0.66 5.70
CA VAL A 70 -3.35 1.33 6.23
C VAL A 70 -3.39 2.78 5.82
N LYS A 71 -3.44 3.69 6.79
CA LYS A 71 -3.37 5.13 6.58
C LYS A 71 -1.99 5.60 6.99
N MET A 72 -1.19 6.04 6.03
CA MET A 72 0.14 6.56 6.34
C MET A 72 0.05 7.83 7.20
N ARG A 73 1.05 8.02 8.07
CA ARG A 73 1.20 9.22 8.89
C ARG A 73 2.50 9.97 8.62
N GLU A 74 3.41 9.36 7.86
CA GLU A 74 4.64 9.95 7.35
C GLU A 74 4.88 9.56 5.88
N ARG A 75 5.80 10.26 5.21
CA ARG A 75 6.25 9.87 3.86
C ARG A 75 6.97 8.53 3.93
N SER A 76 6.79 7.70 2.91
CA SER A 76 7.26 6.32 2.95
C SER A 76 7.53 5.78 1.55
N VAL A 77 8.10 4.58 1.52
CA VAL A 77 8.39 3.84 0.31
C VAL A 77 7.78 2.45 0.41
N LEU A 78 6.97 2.09 -0.59
CA LEU A 78 6.56 0.72 -0.84
C LEU A 78 7.71 -0.02 -1.53
N VAL A 79 8.13 -1.15 -0.99
CA VAL A 79 9.23 -1.97 -1.49
C VAL A 79 8.72 -3.38 -1.75
N GLU A 80 8.91 -3.87 -2.97
CA GLU A 80 8.77 -5.28 -3.32
C GLU A 80 10.04 -6.02 -2.84
N GLN A 81 9.89 -7.01 -1.95
CA GLN A 81 11.02 -7.78 -1.39
C GLN A 81 11.23 -9.12 -2.06
N ASP A 82 10.15 -9.77 -2.48
CA ASP A 82 10.12 -11.07 -3.15
C ASP A 82 8.88 -11.11 -4.06
N ALA A 83 8.72 -12.19 -4.82
CA ALA A 83 7.52 -12.42 -5.63
C ALA A 83 6.27 -12.23 -4.76
N ASP A 84 5.50 -11.20 -5.10
CA ASP A 84 4.24 -10.84 -4.47
C ASP A 84 4.33 -10.50 -2.97
N HIS A 85 5.49 -10.04 -2.46
CA HIS A 85 5.65 -9.60 -1.07
C HIS A 85 6.07 -8.13 -0.97
N PHE A 86 5.25 -7.34 -0.29
CA PHE A 86 5.44 -5.89 -0.15
C PHE A 86 5.68 -5.48 1.31
N VAL A 87 6.61 -4.53 1.50
CA VAL A 87 6.82 -3.84 2.76
C VAL A 87 6.75 -2.33 2.58
N ILE A 88 6.29 -1.63 3.62
CA ILE A 88 6.34 -0.16 3.66
C ILE A 88 7.41 0.25 4.67
N VAL A 89 8.34 1.08 4.23
CA VAL A 89 9.45 1.61 5.04
C VAL A 89 9.47 3.14 4.99
N PRO A 90 9.99 3.83 6.02
CA PRO A 90 10.17 5.28 5.97
C PRO A 90 11.12 5.64 4.81
N GLU A 91 10.88 6.81 4.21
CA GLU A 91 11.70 7.36 3.11
C GLU A 91 13.11 7.77 3.59
#